data_AF-A0A3D0MIU4-F1
#
_entry.id   AF-A0A3D0MIU4-F1
#
_cell.length_a   1.000
_cell.length_b   1.000
_cell.length_c   1.000
_cell.angle_alpha   90.00
_cell.angle_beta   90.00
_cell.angle_gamma   90.00
#
_symmetry.space_group_name_H-M   'P 1'
#
loop_
_entity.id
_entity.type
_entity.pdbx_description
1 polymer ?
#
loop_
_entity_poly.entity_id
_entity_poly.type
_entity_poly.pdbx_seq_one_letter_code
_entity_poly.pdbx_strand_id
1 'polypeptide(L)'
;MLAAALVDTRAFEGCQGLDVYLDTEKECFTAIETWDSAEHYRKYLHWRTEGGIADALDPVLVDGWQGVLDSVKWLGSKLEV
;
A
#
# COMPACT_ATOMS: atom_id res chain seq x y z
N MET A 1 2.85 -3.36 14.19
CA MET A 1 1.56 -2.91 13.63
C MET A 1 1.58 -2.98 12.11
N LEU A 2 2.39 -2.15 11.43
CA LEU A 2 2.48 -2.17 9.96
C LEU A 2 2.99 -3.52 9.40
N ALA A 3 4.11 -4.02 9.91
CA ALA A 3 4.70 -5.29 9.44
C ALA A 3 3.73 -6.50 9.52
N ALA A 4 2.89 -6.54 10.56
CA ALA A 4 1.87 -7.58 10.71
C ALA A 4 0.76 -7.43 9.66
N ALA A 5 0.29 -6.20 9.44
CA ALA A 5 -0.69 -5.92 8.40
C ALA A 5 -0.20 -6.28 7.00
N LEU A 6 1.10 -6.15 6.71
CA LEU A 6 1.64 -6.53 5.40
C LEU A 6 1.49 -8.04 5.10
N VAL A 7 1.27 -8.89 6.10
CA VAL A 7 0.93 -10.30 5.88
C VAL A 7 -0.43 -10.40 5.17
N ASP A 8 -1.42 -9.66 5.66
CA ASP A 8 -2.75 -9.64 5.08
C ASP A 8 -2.76 -9.04 3.66
N THR A 9 -1.92 -8.02 3.39
CA THR A 9 -1.78 -7.48 2.03
C THR A 9 -1.30 -8.56 1.06
N ARG A 10 -0.25 -9.31 1.44
CA ARG A 10 0.31 -10.37 0.58
C ARG A 10 -0.67 -11.54 0.37
N ALA A 11 -1.56 -11.77 1.33
CA ALA A 11 -2.58 -12.80 1.23
C ALA A 11 -3.85 -12.32 0.49
N PHE A 12 -3.97 -11.02 0.19
CA PHE A 12 -5.16 -10.48 -0.46
C PHE A 12 -5.26 -10.95 -1.91
N GLU A 13 -6.48 -11.22 -2.37
CA GLU A 13 -6.75 -11.72 -3.72
C GLU A 13 -6.16 -10.80 -4.80
N GLY A 14 -5.34 -11.39 -5.68
CA GLY A 14 -4.68 -10.70 -6.77
C GLY A 14 -3.38 -10.00 -6.40
N CYS A 15 -2.92 -10.04 -5.15
CA CYS A 15 -1.59 -9.55 -4.76
C CYS A 15 -0.52 -10.55 -5.20
N GLN A 16 0.41 -10.12 -6.06
CA GLN A 16 1.52 -10.93 -6.55
C GLN A 16 2.83 -10.65 -5.80
N GLY A 17 2.92 -9.49 -5.14
CA GLY A 17 4.10 -9.10 -4.38
C GLY A 17 3.95 -7.72 -3.76
N LEU A 18 4.67 -7.52 -2.65
CA LEU A 18 4.71 -6.27 -1.89
C LEU A 18 6.08 -6.14 -1.22
N ASP A 19 6.81 -5.12 -1.66
CA ASP A 19 8.06 -4.67 -1.06
C ASP A 19 7.86 -3.29 -0.44
N VAL A 20 8.44 -3.07 0.73
CA VAL A 20 8.36 -1.79 1.44
C VAL A 20 9.76 -1.26 1.70
N TYR A 21 9.98 -0.03 1.29
CA TYR A 21 11.25 0.68 1.41
C TYR A 21 11.07 1.86 2.35
N LEU A 22 12.03 2.08 3.25
CA LEU A 22 12.10 3.27 4.08
C LEU A 22 13.13 4.23 3.47
N ASP A 23 12.67 5.41 3.07
CA ASP A 23 13.53 6.55 2.79
C ASP A 23 13.79 7.26 4.12
N THR A 24 14.98 7.05 4.69
CA THR A 24 15.36 7.64 5.99
C THR A 24 15.65 9.13 5.91
N GLU A 25 15.92 9.68 4.72
CA GLU A 25 16.16 11.12 4.54
C GLU A 25 14.85 11.90 4.47
N LYS A 26 13.81 11.30 3.86
CA LYS A 26 12.47 11.90 3.76
C LYS A 26 11.50 11.41 4.82
N GLU A 27 11.95 10.51 5.69
CA GLU A 27 11.14 9.88 6.75
C GLU A 27 9.84 9.26 6.21
N CYS A 28 9.89 8.63 5.03
CA CYS A 28 8.72 8.11 4.36
C CYS A 28 8.88 6.65 3.92
N PHE A 29 7.77 5.92 3.94
CA PHE A 29 7.71 4.56 3.42
C PHE A 29 7.18 4.57 1.97
N THR A 30 7.78 3.76 1.11
CA THR A 30 7.29 3.50 -0.24
C THR A 30 6.98 2.01 -0.37
N ALA A 31 5.72 1.69 -0.66
CA ALA A 31 5.30 0.34 -1.02
C ALA A 31 5.32 0.18 -2.56
N ILE A 32 6.01 -0.83 -3.04
CA ILE A 32 5.95 -1.26 -4.44
C ILE A 32 5.19 -2.58 -4.47
N GLU A 33 4.04 -2.56 -5.15
CA GLU A 33 3.10 -3.66 -5.17
C GLU A 33 2.83 -4.12 -6.59
N THR A 34 2.75 -5.42 -6.78
CA THR A 34 2.34 -6.03 -8.05
C THR A 34 0.99 -6.70 -7.87
N TRP A 35 0.06 -6.41 -8.77
CA TRP A 35 -1.31 -6.89 -8.72
C TRP A 35 -1.75 -7.49 -10.06
N ASP A 36 -2.63 -8.48 -10.02
CA ASP A 36 -3.19 -9.11 -11.23
C ASP A 36 -3.96 -8.12 -12.11
N SER A 37 -4.63 -7.16 -11.48
CA SER A 37 -5.29 -6.08 -12.20
C SER A 37 -5.47 -4.84 -11.32
N ALA A 38 -5.72 -3.71 -11.96
CA ALA A 38 -6.09 -2.47 -11.27
C ALA A 38 -7.42 -2.59 -10.50
N GLU A 39 -8.29 -3.53 -10.85
CA GLU A 39 -9.52 -3.78 -10.10
C GLU A 39 -9.24 -4.50 -8.77
N HIS A 40 -8.34 -5.50 -8.76
CA HIS A 40 -7.92 -6.17 -7.52
C HIS A 40 -7.31 -5.17 -6.54
N TYR A 41 -6.42 -4.29 -7.03
CA TYR A 41 -5.85 -3.24 -6.17
C TYR A 41 -6.91 -2.30 -5.59
N ARG A 42 -7.90 -1.88 -6.39
CA ARG A 42 -8.98 -1.02 -5.87
C ARG A 42 -9.82 -1.72 -4.80
N LYS A 43 -10.12 -3.01 -4.97
CA LYS A 43 -10.82 -3.82 -3.94
C LYS A 43 -10.00 -3.93 -2.66
N TYR A 44 -8.69 -4.18 -2.78
CA TYR A 44 -7.76 -4.17 -1.66
C TYR A 44 -7.73 -2.83 -0.93
N LEU A 45 -7.60 -1.73 -1.68
CA LEU A 45 -7.51 -0.39 -1.10
C LEU A 45 -8.80 0.02 -0.41
N HIS A 46 -9.95 -0.37 -0.97
CA HIS A 46 -11.25 -0.19 -0.33
C HIS A 46 -11.36 -0.99 0.97
N TRP A 47 -10.99 -2.27 0.95
CA TRP A 47 -10.92 -3.10 2.17
C TRP A 47 -10.00 -2.51 3.24
N ARG A 48 -8.86 -1.93 2.85
CA ARG A 48 -7.94 -1.23 3.76
C ARG A 48 -8.52 0.05 4.34
N THR A 49 -9.32 0.78 3.54
CA THR A 49 -9.98 2.02 3.94
C THR A 49 -11.12 1.76 4.91
N GLU A 50 -11.90 0.69 4.70
CA GLU A 50 -12.98 0.27 5.60
C GLU A 50 -12.48 -0.54 6.81
N GLY A 51 -11.26 -1.08 6.71
CA GLY A 51 -10.61 -1.80 7.80
C GLY A 51 -9.92 -0.87 8.79
N GLY A 52 -9.71 -1.35 10.02
CA GLY A 52 -9.14 -0.55 11.11
C GLY A 52 -7.68 -0.11 10.96
N ILE A 53 -7.02 -0.42 9.83
CA ILE A 53 -5.65 0.07 9.59
C ILE A 53 -5.62 1.52 9.11
N ALA A 54 -6.63 1.96 8.35
CA ALA A 54 -6.74 3.37 7.98
C ALA A 54 -6.80 4.22 9.24
N ASP A 55 -7.68 3.88 10.18
CA ASP A 55 -7.79 4.53 11.49
C ASP A 55 -6.49 4.47 12.31
N ALA A 56 -5.77 3.34 12.24
CA ALA A 56 -4.51 3.19 12.97
C ALA A 56 -3.35 4.01 12.39
N LEU A 57 -3.36 4.26 11.07
CA LEU A 57 -2.31 4.99 10.36
C LEU A 57 -2.60 6.49 10.24
N ASP A 58 -3.87 6.88 10.27
CA ASP A 58 -4.29 8.29 10.16
C ASP A 58 -3.56 9.25 11.12
N PRO A 59 -3.42 8.96 12.43
CA PRO A 59 -2.74 9.88 13.36
C PRO A 59 -1.21 9.87 13.27
N VAL A 60 -0.60 8.95 12.52
CA VAL A 60 0.87 8.81 12.44
C VAL A 60 1.44 9.25 11.09
N LEU A 61 0.61 9.36 10.05
CA LEU A 61 1.04 9.79 8.72
C LEU A 61 0.79 11.29 8.52
N VAL A 62 1.70 11.94 7.80
CA VAL A 62 1.44 13.28 7.25
C VAL A 62 0.27 13.17 6.28
N ASP A 63 -0.71 14.06 6.41
CA ASP A 63 -1.98 14.06 5.65
C ASP A 63 -2.85 12.81 5.85
N GLY A 64 -2.57 12.01 6.88
CA GLY A 64 -3.37 10.87 7.30
C GLY A 64 -3.53 9.78 6.23
N TRP A 65 -4.65 9.04 6.29
CA TRP A 65 -4.96 8.02 5.30
C TRP A 65 -5.20 8.61 3.90
N GLN A 66 -5.71 9.84 3.83
CA GLN A 66 -5.91 10.53 2.55
C GLN A 66 -4.57 10.73 1.81
N GLY A 67 -3.50 11.06 2.52
CA GLY A 67 -2.15 11.14 1.94
C GLY A 67 -1.69 9.82 1.31
N VAL A 68 -2.10 8.67 1.86
CA VAL A 68 -1.83 7.36 1.25
C VAL A 68 -2.57 7.23 -0.07
N LEU A 69 -3.86 7.55 -0.10
CA LEU A 69 -4.69 7.49 -1.31
C LEU A 69 -4.13 8.38 -2.43
N ASP A 70 -3.71 9.60 -2.07
CA ASP A 70 -3.17 10.58 -3.02
C ASP A 70 -1.77 10.20 -3.53
N SER A 71 -1.04 9.36 -2.78
CA SER A 71 0.30 8.88 -3.15
C SER A 71 0.30 7.75 -4.19
N VAL A 72 -0.86 7.14 -4.48
CA VAL A 72 -0.98 5.99 -5.37
C VAL A 72 -0.57 6.34 -6.81
N LYS A 73 0.38 5.57 -7.35
CA LYS A 73 0.88 5.72 -8.73
C LYS A 73 0.74 4.41 -9.51
N TRP A 74 0.32 4.53 -10.77
CA TRP A 74 0.18 3.40 -11.69
C TRP A 74 1.42 3.30 -12.58
N LEU A 75 2.35 2.43 -12.22
CA LEU A 75 3.65 2.33 -12.88
C LEU A 75 3.64 1.53 -14.19
N GLY A 76 2.56 0.79 -14.47
CA GLY A 76 2.48 -0.12 -15.61
C GLY A 76 3.30 -1.40 -15.39
N SER A 77 3.69 -2.07 -16.47
CA SER A 77 4.47 -3.31 -16.39
C SER A 77 5.89 -3.05 -15.89
N LYS A 78 6.38 -3.92 -15.00
CA LYS A 78 7.80 -3.95 -14.61
C LYS A 78 8.66 -4.20 -15.84
N LEU A 79 9.68 -3.37 -16.02
CA LEU A 79 10.69 -3.56 -17.07
C LEU A 79 11.80 -4.47 -16.55
N GLU A 80 12.18 -5.47 -17.35
CA GLU A 80 13.38 -6.30 -17.12
C GLU A 80 14.53 -5.70 -17.94
N VAL A 81 15.18 -4.69 -17.37
CA VAL A 81 16.34 -4.00 -17.96
C VAL A 81 17.58 -4.16 -17.10
#